data_AF-A0A9X0V9E7-F1
#
_entry.id   AF-A0A9X0V9E7-F1
#
_cell.length_a   1.000
_cell.length_b   1.000
_cell.length_c   1.000
_cell.angle_alpha   90.00
_cell.angle_beta   90.00
_cell.angle_gamma   90.00
#
_symmetry.space_group_name_H-M   'P 1'
#
loop_
_entity.id
_entity.type
_entity.pdbx_description
1 polymer ?
#
loop_
_entity_poly.entity_id
_entity_poly.type
_entity_poly.pdbx_seq_one_letter_code
_entity_poly.pdbx_strand_id
1 'polypeptide(L)'
;MTRKAVTDETVGDSEKTNTTKKKQRILLCEGPAKGNGAASFLLREDLIIHKNKELIVGEDISEHEAELLLHETTWNFKEVTK
;
A
#
# COMPACT_ATOMS: atom_id res chain seq x y z
N MET A 1 12.11 -36.78 -35.40
CA MET A 1 11.93 -35.36 -35.02
C MET A 1 11.10 -35.32 -33.76
N THR A 2 11.74 -35.14 -32.61
CA THR A 2 11.05 -35.17 -31.31
C THR A 2 11.16 -33.78 -30.69
N ARG A 3 9.98 -33.28 -30.32
CA ARG A 3 9.65 -31.90 -30.01
C ARG A 3 10.40 -31.38 -28.77
N LYS A 4 10.93 -30.17 -28.89
CA LYS A 4 11.38 -29.32 -27.77
C LYS A 4 10.14 -28.91 -26.97
N ALA A 5 10.17 -29.12 -25.66
CA ALA A 5 9.27 -28.48 -24.70
C ALA A 5 10.17 -27.76 -23.68
N VAL A 6 10.25 -26.44 -23.83
CA VAL A 6 9.75 -25.45 -22.85
C VAL A 6 10.65 -25.42 -21.61
N THR A 7 11.63 -24.51 -21.70
CA THR A 7 12.24 -23.80 -20.58
C THR A 7 11.13 -23.12 -19.77
N ASP A 8 10.79 -23.71 -18.64
CA ASP A 8 10.15 -22.98 -17.54
C ASP A 8 11.28 -22.33 -16.75
N GLU A 9 11.55 -21.07 -17.09
CA GLU A 9 12.36 -20.18 -16.28
C GLU A 9 11.56 -19.90 -15.00
N THR A 10 11.75 -20.74 -13.99
CA THR A 10 11.33 -20.45 -12.61
C THR A 10 12.21 -19.31 -12.08
N VAL A 11 11.93 -18.09 -12.53
CA VAL A 11 12.45 -16.85 -11.95
C VAL A 11 11.48 -16.42 -10.87
N GLY A 12 11.95 -16.38 -9.63
CA GLY A 12 11.21 -15.71 -8.56
C GLY A 12 11.43 -16.30 -7.17
N ASP A 13 12.66 -16.70 -6.85
CA ASP A 13 13.12 -16.66 -5.47
C ASP A 13 12.89 -15.25 -4.92
N SER A 14 11.95 -15.12 -4.00
CA SER A 14 11.87 -14.01 -3.07
C SER A 14 11.31 -14.52 -1.74
N GLU A 15 11.89 -15.61 -1.27
CA GLU A 15 11.98 -15.87 0.16
C GLU A 15 12.95 -14.82 0.75
N LYS A 16 12.46 -13.61 1.01
CA LYS A 16 13.12 -12.66 1.92
C LYS A 16 12.39 -12.68 3.25
N THR A 17 12.62 -13.76 3.99
CA THR A 17 12.69 -13.75 5.46
C THR A 17 13.74 -12.74 5.90
N ASN A 18 13.37 -11.46 5.90
CA ASN A 18 14.18 -10.41 6.51
C ASN A 18 13.63 -10.12 7.91
N THR A 19 14.08 -10.91 8.88
CA THR A 19 13.96 -10.65 10.32
C THR A 19 14.89 -9.51 10.77
N THR A 20 14.86 -8.38 10.05
CA THR A 20 15.19 -7.09 10.65
C THR A 20 13.88 -6.50 11.14
N LYS A 21 13.87 -5.85 12.29
CA LYS A 21 12.75 -5.00 12.71
C LYS A 21 12.56 -3.93 11.63
N LYS A 22 11.78 -4.23 10.59
CA LYS A 22 11.40 -3.28 9.56
C LYS A 22 10.63 -2.21 10.31
N LYS A 23 11.16 -0.99 10.30
CA LYS A 23 10.44 0.19 10.79
C LYS A 23 9.05 0.12 10.16
N GLN A 24 8.03 0.06 10.99
CA GLN A 24 6.67 -0.15 10.52
C GLN A 24 6.27 1.14 9.81
N ARG A 25 6.11 1.07 8.50
CA ARG A 25 5.66 2.21 7.69
C ARG A 25 4.17 2.36 7.93
N ILE A 26 3.76 3.55 8.35
CA ILE A 26 2.37 3.89 8.63
C ILE A 26 2.02 5.10 7.77
N LEU A 27 0.86 5.06 7.14
CA LEU A 27 0.27 6.20 6.45
C LEU A 27 -0.75 6.85 7.38
N LEU A 28 -0.51 8.09 7.76
CA LEU A 28 -1.50 8.92 8.44
C LEU A 28 -2.35 9.66 7.41
N CYS A 29 -3.64 9.40 7.42
CA CYS A 29 -4.61 10.18 6.67
C CYS A 29 -4.91 11.49 7.41
N GLU A 30 -4.37 12.63 6.98
CA GLU A 30 -4.66 13.93 7.61
C GLU A 30 -6.08 14.43 7.30
N GLY A 31 -6.72 13.84 6.29
CA GLY A 31 -8.10 14.10 5.90
C GLY A 31 -8.23 14.55 4.43
N PRO A 32 -9.43 15.00 4.03
CA PRO A 32 -9.67 15.44 2.66
C PRO A 32 -8.83 16.69 2.32
N ALA A 33 -8.41 16.79 1.07
CA ALA A 33 -7.72 17.96 0.54
C ALA A 33 -8.62 19.20 0.58
N LYS A 34 -8.01 20.39 0.52
CA LYS A 34 -8.74 21.65 0.59
C LYS A 34 -9.73 21.74 -0.58
N GLY A 35 -11.02 21.87 -0.27
CA GLY A 35 -12.10 21.89 -1.25
C GLY A 35 -12.78 20.53 -1.44
N ASN A 36 -12.25 19.45 -0.87
CA ASN A 36 -12.93 18.18 -0.78
C ASN A 36 -13.73 18.10 0.54
N GLY A 37 -15.05 17.96 0.41
CA GLY A 37 -16.00 17.87 1.54
C GLY A 37 -16.31 16.43 1.97
N ALA A 38 -15.60 15.44 1.45
CA ALA A 38 -15.83 14.03 1.76
C ALA A 38 -15.54 13.71 3.24
N ALA A 39 -16.45 12.97 3.88
CA ALA A 39 -16.30 12.51 5.26
C ALA A 39 -15.32 11.31 5.39
N SER A 40 -15.15 10.54 4.32
CA SER A 40 -14.31 9.35 4.25
C SER A 40 -13.82 9.10 2.83
N PHE A 41 -12.66 8.47 2.70
CA PHE A 41 -12.10 7.98 1.45
C PHE A 41 -12.29 6.47 1.37
N LEU A 42 -12.84 5.97 0.27
CA LEU A 42 -12.99 4.54 0.03
C LEU A 42 -11.81 4.09 -0.85
N LEU A 43 -10.85 3.36 -0.29
CA LEU A 43 -9.74 2.81 -1.07
C LEU A 43 -10.17 1.55 -1.84
N ARG A 44 -10.89 0.67 -1.13
CA ARG A 44 -11.49 -0.58 -1.63
C ARG A 44 -12.85 -0.75 -0.97
N GLU A 45 -13.68 -1.67 -1.47
CA GLU A 45 -15.02 -1.92 -0.94
C GLU A 45 -15.04 -2.26 0.56
N ASP A 46 -13.95 -2.80 1.09
CA ASP A 46 -13.76 -3.19 2.50
C ASP A 46 -13.01 -2.14 3.34
N LEU A 47 -12.32 -1.19 2.71
CA LEU A 47 -11.41 -0.27 3.40
C LEU A 47 -11.84 1.19 3.24
N ILE A 48 -12.57 1.65 4.26
CA ILE A 48 -12.96 3.05 4.44
C ILE A 48 -11.94 3.74 5.36
N ILE A 49 -11.35 4.80 4.83
CA ILE A 49 -10.37 5.64 5.51
C ILE A 49 -11.05 6.91 5.98
N HIS A 50 -10.95 7.18 7.28
CA HIS A 50 -11.44 8.41 7.88
C HIS A 50 -10.28 9.37 8.14
N LYS A 51 -10.63 10.64 8.38
CA LYS A 51 -9.67 11.64 8.84
C LYS A 51 -8.96 11.16 10.12
N ASN A 52 -7.66 11.42 10.19
CA ASN A 52 -6.74 11.01 11.26
C ASN A 52 -6.59 9.50 11.44
N LYS A 53 -6.99 8.69 10.46
CA LYS A 53 -6.77 7.24 10.52
C LYS A 53 -5.32 6.91 10.14
N GLU A 54 -4.70 6.07 10.95
CA GLU A 54 -3.41 5.44 10.66
C GLU A 54 -3.65 4.14 9.87
N LEU A 55 -2.89 3.93 8.81
CA LEU A 55 -2.91 2.74 7.97
C LEU A 55 -1.53 2.10 7.98
N ILE A 56 -1.44 0.86 8.40
CA ILE A 56 -0.18 0.13 8.47
C ILE A 56 0.13 -0.46 7.09
N VAL A 57 1.27 -0.08 6.52
CA VAL A 57 1.74 -0.63 5.25
C VAL A 57 2.29 -2.04 5.47
N GLY A 58 1.73 -3.01 4.77
CA GLY A 58 1.99 -4.44 4.91
C GLY A 58 0.96 -5.19 5.76
N GLU A 59 0.05 -4.48 6.45
CA GLU A 59 -1.00 -5.07 7.28
C GLU A 59 -2.40 -4.60 6.84
N ASP A 60 -2.66 -3.28 6.88
CA ASP A 60 -3.93 -2.69 6.43
C ASP A 60 -3.95 -2.46 4.92
N ILE A 61 -2.83 -1.99 4.37
CA ILE A 61 -2.66 -1.64 2.96
C ILE A 61 -1.34 -2.17 2.43
N SER A 62 -1.27 -2.48 1.14
CA SER A 62 -0.02 -2.88 0.47
C SER A 62 0.91 -1.69 0.21
N GLU A 63 2.18 -1.96 -0.09
CA GLU A 63 3.13 -0.89 -0.47
C GLU A 63 2.65 -0.10 -1.70
N HIS A 64 2.06 -0.80 -2.68
CA HIS A 64 1.52 -0.17 -3.87
C HIS A 64 0.36 0.78 -3.56
N GLU A 65 -0.56 0.35 -2.67
CA GLU A 65 -1.66 1.20 -2.21
C GLU A 65 -1.17 2.42 -1.43
N ALA A 66 -0.14 2.24 -0.60
CA ALA A 66 0.46 3.35 0.12
C ALA A 66 1.04 4.42 -0.83
N GLU A 67 1.71 4.00 -1.90
CA GLU A 67 2.19 4.92 -2.95
C GLU A 67 1.04 5.62 -3.65
N LEU A 68 -0.02 4.90 -4.03
CA LEU A 68 -1.21 5.50 -4.65
C LEU A 68 -1.84 6.56 -3.74
N LEU A 69 -1.98 6.28 -2.44
CA LEU A 69 -2.50 7.22 -1.46
C LEU A 69 -1.61 8.47 -1.30
N LEU A 70 -0.28 8.31 -1.33
CA LEU A 70 0.65 9.44 -1.28
C LEU A 70 0.60 10.32 -2.54
N HIS A 71 0.22 9.74 -3.68
CA HIS A 71 0.02 10.44 -4.95
C HIS A 71 -1.42 10.97 -5.15
N GLU A 72 -2.33 10.65 -4.23
CA GLU A 72 -3.71 11.10 -4.29
C GLU A 72 -3.79 12.62 -4.06
N THR A 73 -4.64 13.30 -4.84
CA THR A 73 -4.79 14.76 -4.79
C THR A 73 -6.03 15.19 -4.04
N THR A 74 -7.00 14.29 -3.91
CA THR A 74 -8.27 14.56 -3.25
C THR A 74 -8.18 14.43 -1.73
N TRP A 75 -7.16 13.75 -1.20
CA TRP A 75 -6.96 13.48 0.21
C TRP A 75 -5.47 13.59 0.56
N ASN A 76 -5.19 14.12 1.76
CA ASN A 76 -3.82 14.28 2.24
C ASN A 76 -3.41 13.06 3.04
N PHE A 77 -2.42 12.36 2.54
CA PHE A 77 -1.77 11.24 3.22
C PHE A 77 -0.33 11.59 3.53
N LYS A 78 0.13 11.21 4.72
CA LYS A 78 1.47 11.47 5.19
C LYS A 78 2.08 10.18 5.70
N GLU A 79 3.26 9.85 5.18
CA GLU A 79 4.02 8.74 5.70
C GLU A 79 4.62 9.10 7.06
N VAL A 80 4.36 8.28 8.08
CA VAL A 80 4.96 8.34 9.40
C VAL A 80 5.67 7.02 9.68
N THR A 81 6.92 7.10 10.13
CA THR A 81 7.69 5.92 10.55
C THR A 81 7.70 5.87 12.07
N LYS A 82 7.31 4.73 12.65
CA LYS A 82 7.43 4.47 14.10
C LYS A 82 8.51 3.42 14.37
#